data_AF-A0A644WAJ5-F1
#
_entry.id   AF-A0A644WAJ5-F1
#
_cell.length_a   1.000
_cell.length_b   1.000
_cell.length_c   1.000
_cell.angle_alpha   90.00
_cell.angle_beta   90.00
_cell.angle_gamma   90.00
#
_symmetry.space_group_name_H-M   'P 1'
#
loop_
_entity.id
_entity.type
_entity.pdbx_description
1 polymer ?
#
loop_
_entity_poly.entity_id
_entity_poly.type
_entity_poly.pdbx_seq_one_letter_code
_entity_poly.pdbx_strand_id
1 'polypeptide(L)'
;MIVKKYLSLILAAVLSISLVVPALAVSEDSQAPLWKQLGYESLEQCVEEEYYGSEDAYYQDAGWAAWKAEYISAHPGEVNAFLANADTYFENDYWAGKYYTPEKFMESSGFATHEEFAKFLLDDWLYDTYYSVYLQEAKKDKLDNEKLTLGGVPGELSVILNGTYLSFPDAKPEASGGRIMVPFRPLLEGMGGTVSYDGNGTVNCVLNGATLTFSIGSDTVTVEKDGQTSRIMMDCTCYAKNDRTYVPVRFVSQAAGYDVYWDSDFQTAVIIDQDTVISQIDQNFTIVNRILAAQANDPDKKYKETGSAKLKLTIPDALNGEHVYSLTANVDSLQSAKVVNIAGSANLADLLALRDYFSSGSYTSDEDAAKEEELRTALADVDFSMIMNLSAGLTYLKMPLIALLSDGEYAAGDWFSIPQTDMSPSLGLIAASPSVGSLLYLGYRSKYEAFSSGSVYFYKELTGTDGAASLNAVLGDSKWTKVGSSYALHFGIEDYNTLMTEVYGSDASDMAESFDALEFSVTLKKNDEATYSFTIQPHSDYAVAAFKLTGSGTLSPTANTLVTKFEMTMLSAELEMNTARRVTDETPVSAPPAGANVVDY
;
A
#
# COMPACT_ATOMS: atom_id res chain seq x y z
N MET A 1 -0.98 -21.95 -8.40
CA MET A 1 -0.49 -20.94 -7.44
C MET A 1 -1.31 -19.64 -7.38
N ILE A 2 -1.63 -18.99 -8.52
CA ILE A 2 -2.44 -17.74 -8.60
C ILE A 2 -3.67 -17.79 -7.66
N VAL A 3 -4.39 -18.90 -7.67
CA VAL A 3 -5.44 -19.32 -6.73
C VAL A 3 -5.25 -18.86 -5.28
N LYS A 4 -4.07 -19.12 -4.68
CA LYS A 4 -3.83 -18.87 -3.25
C LYS A 4 -3.77 -17.38 -2.93
N LYS A 5 -3.42 -16.53 -3.90
CA LYS A 5 -3.34 -15.08 -3.68
C LYS A 5 -4.67 -14.36 -3.77
N TYR A 6 -5.69 -14.89 -4.45
CA TYR A 6 -7.03 -14.30 -4.37
C TYR A 6 -7.63 -14.41 -2.97
N LEU A 7 -7.39 -15.52 -2.26
CA LEU A 7 -7.68 -15.62 -0.82
C LEU A 7 -6.96 -14.56 0.02
N SER A 8 -5.65 -14.42 -0.16
CA SER A 8 -4.85 -13.45 0.59
C SER A 8 -5.17 -12.00 0.24
N LEU A 9 -5.54 -11.71 -1.02
CA LEU A 9 -6.00 -10.39 -1.47
C LEU A 9 -7.42 -10.08 -0.99
N ILE A 10 -8.31 -11.07 -0.88
CA ILE A 10 -9.60 -10.90 -0.22
C ILE A 10 -9.41 -10.61 1.27
N LEU A 11 -8.51 -11.33 1.95
CA LEU A 11 -8.20 -11.08 3.37
C LEU A 11 -7.52 -9.71 3.58
N ALA A 12 -6.63 -9.30 2.66
CA ALA A 12 -5.99 -7.99 2.68
C ALA A 12 -6.96 -6.84 2.32
N ALA A 13 -7.87 -7.05 1.37
CA ALA A 13 -8.91 -6.07 1.03
C ALA A 13 -9.94 -5.90 2.15
N VAL A 14 -10.27 -6.98 2.87
CA VAL A 14 -11.06 -6.91 4.12
C VAL A 14 -10.33 -6.13 5.21
N LEU A 15 -8.99 -6.17 5.24
CA LEU A 15 -8.16 -5.40 6.18
C LEU A 15 -7.86 -3.95 5.73
N SER A 16 -8.19 -3.56 4.50
CA SER A 16 -7.79 -2.26 3.92
C SER A 16 -8.94 -1.27 3.70
N ILE A 17 -10.06 -1.42 4.41
CA ILE A 17 -11.26 -0.55 4.30
C ILE A 17 -11.68 -0.08 5.71
N SER A 18 -10.72 0.37 6.52
CA SER A 18 -10.91 0.63 7.97
C SER A 18 -10.29 1.92 8.51
N LEU A 19 -9.73 2.81 7.67
CA LEU A 19 -8.93 3.97 8.14
C LEU A 19 -9.12 5.26 7.31
N VAL A 20 -10.10 6.11 7.67
CA VAL A 20 -10.22 7.52 7.19
C VAL A 20 -10.89 8.45 8.23
N VAL A 21 -10.10 9.37 8.85
CA VAL A 21 -10.52 10.71 9.41
C VAL A 21 -11.41 10.69 10.69
N PRO A 22 -11.39 11.68 11.66
CA PRO A 22 -11.07 13.13 11.62
C PRO A 22 -9.87 13.56 12.56
N ALA A 23 -9.71 14.71 13.27
CA ALA A 23 -10.57 15.87 13.63
C ALA A 23 -9.81 17.11 14.22
N LEU A 24 -10.55 18.23 14.43
CA LEU A 24 -10.36 19.36 15.39
C LEU A 24 -9.30 20.49 15.12
N ALA A 25 -9.42 21.62 15.84
CA ALA A 25 -8.93 22.98 15.50
C ALA A 25 -8.40 23.83 16.71
N VAL A 26 -8.69 25.17 16.75
CA VAL A 26 -8.41 26.19 17.82
C VAL A 26 -6.92 26.64 17.93
N SER A 27 -6.48 27.91 18.07
CA SER A 27 -7.04 29.31 18.05
C SER A 27 -5.92 30.28 17.51
N GLU A 28 -5.93 31.63 17.50
CA GLU A 28 -6.71 32.69 18.21
C GLU A 28 -6.80 34.03 17.43
N ASP A 29 -6.74 35.21 18.08
CA ASP A 29 -7.37 36.48 17.64
C ASP A 29 -6.51 37.76 17.78
N SER A 30 -6.75 38.77 16.92
CA SER A 30 -6.52 40.21 17.23
C SER A 30 -7.49 41.19 16.53
N GLN A 31 -8.79 40.88 16.49
CA GLN A 31 -9.87 41.81 16.09
C GLN A 31 -11.00 41.85 17.14
N ALA A 32 -12.07 42.60 16.86
CA ALA A 32 -13.30 42.44 17.63
C ALA A 32 -13.87 41.05 17.32
N PRO A 33 -14.15 40.19 18.32
CA PRO A 33 -14.55 38.80 18.09
C PRO A 33 -15.72 38.68 17.11
N LEU A 34 -15.64 37.71 16.18
CA LEU A 34 -16.58 37.48 15.09
C LEU A 34 -18.05 37.47 15.56
N TRP A 35 -18.36 36.92 16.74
CA TRP A 35 -19.72 36.94 17.30
C TRP A 35 -20.30 38.34 17.48
N LYS A 36 -19.47 39.36 17.78
CA LYS A 36 -19.89 40.77 17.82
C LYS A 36 -20.05 41.39 16.43
N GLN A 37 -19.33 40.87 15.44
CA GLN A 37 -19.46 41.33 14.04
C GLN A 37 -20.74 40.79 13.42
N LEU A 38 -21.11 39.54 13.76
CA LEU A 38 -22.37 38.89 13.38
C LEU A 38 -23.58 39.41 14.17
N GLY A 39 -23.36 40.04 15.34
CA GLY A 39 -24.38 40.81 16.08
C GLY A 39 -24.96 40.16 17.34
N TYR A 40 -24.37 39.08 17.83
CA TYR A 40 -24.79 38.37 19.05
C TYR A 40 -24.32 39.05 20.34
N GLU A 41 -25.01 38.81 21.46
CA GLU A 41 -24.67 39.42 22.75
C GLU A 41 -23.55 38.69 23.51
N SER A 42 -23.28 37.42 23.20
CA SER A 42 -22.13 36.65 23.72
C SER A 42 -21.54 35.67 22.70
N LEU A 43 -20.35 35.13 23.01
CA LEU A 43 -19.74 34.01 22.26
C LEU A 43 -20.64 32.78 22.31
N GLU A 44 -21.05 32.37 23.51
CA GLU A 44 -21.86 31.17 23.76
C GLU A 44 -23.14 31.18 22.93
N GLN A 45 -23.81 32.34 22.83
CA GLN A 45 -25.00 32.52 22.00
C GLN A 45 -24.70 32.28 20.51
N CYS A 46 -23.63 32.88 19.98
CA CYS A 46 -23.24 32.72 18.58
C CYS A 46 -22.82 31.29 18.25
N VAL A 47 -22.10 30.62 19.17
CA VAL A 47 -21.66 29.24 19.01
C VAL A 47 -22.86 28.28 19.04
N GLU A 48 -23.83 28.47 19.94
CA GLU A 48 -25.04 27.64 20.01
C GLU A 48 -26.01 27.89 18.82
N GLU A 49 -26.25 29.15 18.43
CA GLU A 49 -27.22 29.51 17.40
C GLU A 49 -26.71 29.34 15.95
N GLU A 50 -25.45 29.69 15.66
CA GLU A 50 -24.89 29.75 14.28
C GLU A 50 -23.93 28.58 13.98
N TYR A 51 -23.15 28.13 14.97
CA TYR A 51 -22.12 27.09 14.82
C TYR A 51 -22.50 25.73 15.45
N TYR A 52 -23.78 25.52 15.78
CA TYR A 52 -24.33 24.27 16.32
C TYR A 52 -23.61 23.70 17.57
N GLY A 53 -23.01 24.57 18.39
CA GLY A 53 -22.23 24.20 19.58
C GLY A 53 -20.72 24.02 19.35
N SER A 54 -20.20 24.27 18.14
CA SER A 54 -18.78 24.07 17.81
C SER A 54 -17.95 25.35 17.98
N GLU A 55 -17.26 25.47 19.12
CA GLU A 55 -16.23 26.52 19.31
C GLU A 55 -15.08 26.37 18.29
N ASP A 56 -14.69 25.13 17.97
CA ASP A 56 -13.68 24.78 16.96
C ASP A 56 -13.95 25.38 15.57
N ALA A 57 -15.22 25.42 15.15
CA ALA A 57 -15.62 26.04 13.88
C ALA A 57 -15.55 27.58 13.98
N TYR A 58 -16.07 28.14 15.06
CA TYR A 58 -16.05 29.58 15.32
C TYR A 58 -14.62 30.18 15.31
N TYR A 59 -13.64 29.51 15.93
CA TYR A 59 -12.27 30.01 15.98
C TYR A 59 -11.55 29.96 14.61
N GLN A 60 -11.94 29.06 13.70
CA GLN A 60 -11.38 29.03 12.34
C GLN A 60 -11.80 30.27 11.52
N ASP A 61 -13.09 30.60 11.54
CA ASP A 61 -13.62 31.78 10.85
C ASP A 61 -13.06 33.10 11.44
N ALA A 62 -12.90 33.15 12.76
CA ALA A 62 -12.33 34.32 13.44
C ALA A 62 -10.86 34.59 13.04
N GLY A 63 -10.02 33.55 12.97
CA GLY A 63 -8.63 33.66 12.52
C GLY A 63 -8.52 34.08 11.05
N TRP A 64 -9.35 33.48 10.19
CA TRP A 64 -9.48 33.85 8.78
C TRP A 64 -9.83 35.33 8.59
N ALA A 65 -10.86 35.83 9.28
CA ALA A 65 -11.30 37.22 9.17
C ALA A 65 -10.22 38.23 9.59
N ALA A 66 -9.42 37.91 10.62
CA ALA A 66 -8.30 38.73 11.05
C ALA A 66 -7.17 38.74 10.01
N TRP A 67 -6.73 37.57 9.53
CA TRP A 67 -5.67 37.45 8.52
C TRP A 67 -6.04 38.15 7.22
N LYS A 68 -7.27 37.96 6.72
CA LYS A 68 -7.77 38.58 5.48
C LYS A 68 -7.68 40.10 5.53
N ALA A 69 -8.04 40.70 6.65
CA ALA A 69 -7.97 42.14 6.84
C ALA A 69 -6.52 42.67 6.88
N GLU A 70 -5.59 41.95 7.51
CA GLU A 70 -4.16 42.31 7.49
C GLU A 70 -3.56 42.14 6.10
N TYR A 71 -3.80 41.01 5.42
CA TYR A 71 -3.27 40.71 4.10
C TYR A 71 -3.71 41.76 3.06
N ILE A 72 -5.00 42.13 3.04
CA ILE A 72 -5.52 43.18 2.13
C ILE A 72 -4.88 44.55 2.44
N SER A 73 -4.61 44.85 3.71
CA SER A 73 -3.95 46.09 4.12
C SER A 73 -2.47 46.14 3.72
N ALA A 74 -1.77 45.00 3.79
CA ALA A 74 -0.35 44.87 3.46
C ALA A 74 -0.07 44.72 1.95
N HIS A 75 -0.96 44.07 1.19
CA HIS A 75 -0.78 43.73 -0.23
C HIS A 75 -1.79 44.42 -1.19
N PRO A 76 -2.07 45.74 -1.06
CA PRO A 76 -3.10 46.39 -1.87
C PRO A 76 -2.75 46.43 -3.36
N GLY A 77 -1.48 46.28 -3.74
CA GLY A 77 -1.07 46.14 -5.15
C GLY A 77 -1.56 44.84 -5.78
N GLU A 78 -1.44 43.72 -5.05
CA GLU A 78 -1.83 42.38 -5.50
C GLU A 78 -3.35 42.24 -5.50
N VAL A 79 -4.03 42.70 -4.44
CA VAL A 79 -5.51 42.71 -4.37
C VAL A 79 -6.14 43.51 -5.52
N ASN A 80 -5.60 44.70 -5.84
CA ASN A 80 -6.10 45.47 -6.98
C ASN A 80 -5.76 44.83 -8.34
N ALA A 81 -4.64 44.10 -8.45
CA ALA A 81 -4.29 43.36 -9.66
C ALA A 81 -5.20 42.14 -9.85
N PHE A 82 -5.55 41.43 -8.78
CA PHE A 82 -6.53 40.33 -8.80
C PHE A 82 -7.91 40.83 -9.21
N LEU A 83 -8.44 41.86 -8.53
CA LEU A 83 -9.76 42.45 -8.84
C LEU A 83 -9.87 42.94 -10.29
N ALA A 84 -8.77 43.40 -10.90
CA ALA A 84 -8.73 43.82 -12.30
C ALA A 84 -8.71 42.66 -13.32
N ASN A 85 -8.52 41.41 -12.87
CA ASN A 85 -8.38 40.23 -13.74
C ASN A 85 -9.18 39.01 -13.21
N ALA A 86 -10.19 39.22 -12.35
CA ALA A 86 -10.89 38.15 -11.65
C ALA A 86 -11.55 37.10 -12.57
N ASP A 87 -12.01 37.50 -13.77
CA ASP A 87 -12.52 36.58 -14.79
C ASP A 87 -11.46 35.55 -15.24
N THR A 88 -10.19 35.96 -15.33
CA THR A 88 -9.09 35.08 -15.72
C THR A 88 -8.83 34.01 -14.65
N TYR A 89 -8.92 34.37 -13.36
CA TYR A 89 -8.88 33.40 -12.26
C TYR A 89 -10.10 32.47 -12.30
N PHE A 90 -11.30 33.02 -12.58
CA PHE A 90 -12.51 32.22 -12.72
C PHE A 90 -12.41 31.16 -13.82
N GLU A 91 -11.93 31.53 -15.00
CA GLU A 91 -11.86 30.64 -16.17
C GLU A 91 -10.80 29.54 -16.07
N ASN A 92 -9.66 29.81 -15.40
CA ASN A 92 -8.51 28.91 -15.40
C ASN A 92 -8.37 28.11 -14.10
N ASP A 93 -8.56 28.77 -12.96
CA ASP A 93 -8.16 28.25 -11.64
C ASP A 93 -9.39 27.88 -10.79
N TYR A 94 -10.43 28.71 -10.77
CA TYR A 94 -11.68 28.41 -10.05
C TYR A 94 -12.41 27.21 -10.65
N TRP A 95 -12.90 26.32 -9.79
CA TRP A 95 -13.46 25.02 -10.21
C TRP A 95 -14.63 25.12 -11.21
N ALA A 96 -15.43 26.19 -11.14
CA ALA A 96 -16.60 26.38 -11.97
C ALA A 96 -16.31 26.88 -13.41
N GLY A 97 -15.14 27.48 -13.68
CA GLY A 97 -14.76 27.96 -15.03
C GLY A 97 -14.69 26.86 -16.08
N LYS A 98 -14.48 25.61 -15.64
CA LYS A 98 -14.52 24.40 -16.48
C LYS A 98 -15.92 24.08 -17.04
N TYR A 99 -16.97 24.72 -16.51
CA TYR A 99 -18.38 24.43 -16.81
C TYR A 99 -19.21 25.67 -17.17
N TYR A 100 -18.80 26.87 -16.73
CA TYR A 100 -19.53 28.12 -16.90
C TYR A 100 -18.60 29.23 -17.42
N THR A 101 -19.14 30.20 -18.16
CA THR A 101 -18.48 31.50 -18.34
C THR A 101 -18.80 32.40 -17.14
N PRO A 102 -17.99 33.44 -16.85
CA PRO A 102 -18.25 34.37 -15.76
C PRO A 102 -19.70 34.88 -15.71
N GLU A 103 -20.27 35.31 -16.84
CA GLU A 103 -21.61 35.90 -16.89
C GLU A 103 -22.71 34.88 -16.60
N LYS A 104 -22.54 33.63 -17.05
CA LYS A 104 -23.49 32.54 -16.77
C LYS A 104 -23.47 32.15 -15.30
N PHE A 105 -22.28 32.10 -14.69
CA PHE A 105 -22.16 31.83 -13.26
C PHE A 105 -22.72 32.99 -12.43
N MET A 106 -22.46 34.23 -12.84
CA MET A 106 -23.08 35.42 -12.23
C MET A 106 -24.61 35.37 -12.28
N GLU A 107 -25.19 35.03 -13.43
CA GLU A 107 -26.65 34.89 -13.61
C GLU A 107 -27.22 33.75 -12.75
N SER A 108 -26.56 32.57 -12.71
CA SER A 108 -27.04 31.43 -11.91
C SER A 108 -26.89 31.61 -10.40
N SER A 109 -25.86 32.34 -9.97
CA SER A 109 -25.50 32.55 -8.56
C SER A 109 -26.02 33.87 -7.99
N GLY A 110 -26.70 34.69 -8.81
CA GLY A 110 -27.42 35.89 -8.36
C GLY A 110 -26.57 37.15 -8.15
N PHE A 111 -25.35 37.22 -8.72
CA PHE A 111 -24.50 38.41 -8.62
C PHE A 111 -25.05 39.55 -9.48
N ALA A 112 -25.40 40.68 -8.85
CA ALA A 112 -26.02 41.82 -9.53
C ALA A 112 -25.01 42.69 -10.31
N THR A 113 -23.74 42.66 -9.91
CA THR A 113 -22.64 43.40 -10.54
C THR A 113 -21.36 42.56 -10.63
N HIS A 114 -20.52 42.90 -11.61
CA HIS A 114 -19.19 42.31 -11.78
C HIS A 114 -18.26 42.64 -10.60
N GLU A 115 -18.46 43.79 -9.94
CA GLU A 115 -17.70 44.18 -8.74
C GLU A 115 -17.99 43.28 -7.53
N GLU A 116 -19.23 42.81 -7.36
CA GLU A 116 -19.58 41.83 -6.32
C GLU A 116 -18.99 40.45 -6.62
N PHE A 117 -19.04 40.02 -7.89
CA PHE A 117 -18.46 38.75 -8.35
C PHE A 117 -16.92 38.73 -8.20
N ALA A 118 -16.23 39.80 -8.61
CA ALA A 118 -14.79 39.93 -8.42
C ALA A 118 -14.38 39.93 -6.93
N LYS A 119 -15.20 40.48 -6.04
CA LYS A 119 -14.98 40.43 -4.58
C LYS A 119 -15.22 39.05 -3.99
N PHE A 120 -16.18 38.30 -4.50
CA PHE A 120 -16.40 36.90 -4.12
C PHE A 120 -15.21 36.02 -4.50
N LEU A 121 -14.68 36.17 -5.73
CA LEU A 121 -13.49 35.44 -6.17
C LEU A 121 -12.22 35.89 -5.45
N LEU A 122 -12.13 37.16 -5.05
CA LEU A 122 -11.05 37.64 -4.19
C LEU A 122 -11.12 36.97 -2.80
N ASP A 123 -12.31 36.70 -2.29
CA ASP A 123 -12.51 36.01 -1.00
C ASP A 123 -11.98 34.57 -1.08
N ASP A 124 -12.38 33.85 -2.12
CA ASP A 124 -11.95 32.49 -2.46
C ASP A 124 -10.43 32.38 -2.64
N TRP A 125 -9.84 33.24 -3.49
CA TRP A 125 -8.39 33.27 -3.71
C TRP A 125 -7.58 33.64 -2.46
N LEU A 126 -8.09 34.58 -1.65
CA LEU A 126 -7.48 34.91 -0.36
C LEU A 126 -7.64 33.77 0.65
N TYR A 127 -8.71 32.97 0.59
CA TYR A 127 -8.92 31.82 1.47
C TYR A 127 -7.94 30.70 1.13
N ASP A 128 -7.78 30.36 -0.16
CA ASP A 128 -6.74 29.44 -0.62
C ASP A 128 -5.33 29.92 -0.22
N THR A 129 -5.08 31.23 -0.36
CA THR A 129 -3.79 31.84 0.06
C THR A 129 -3.58 31.72 1.57
N TYR A 130 -4.59 32.06 2.39
CA TYR A 130 -4.57 31.91 3.85
C TYR A 130 -4.32 30.46 4.25
N TYR A 131 -5.13 29.54 3.72
CA TYR A 131 -5.08 28.12 4.04
C TYR A 131 -3.72 27.52 3.65
N SER A 132 -3.13 27.95 2.52
CA SER A 132 -1.79 27.54 2.10
C SER A 132 -0.65 27.97 3.02
N VAL A 133 -0.80 29.09 3.75
CA VAL A 133 0.20 29.62 4.70
C VAL A 133 -0.06 29.09 6.11
N TYR A 134 -1.31 29.20 6.59
CA TYR A 134 -1.75 28.72 7.90
C TYR A 134 -1.47 27.22 8.06
N LEU A 135 -1.76 26.39 7.05
CA LEU A 135 -1.40 24.98 7.09
C LEU A 135 0.11 24.76 7.16
N GLN A 136 0.97 25.60 6.59
CA GLN A 136 2.43 25.38 6.65
C GLN A 136 2.97 25.66 8.05
N GLU A 137 2.52 26.74 8.70
CA GLU A 137 2.96 27.08 10.06
C GLU A 137 2.33 26.15 11.11
N ALA A 138 1.02 25.90 11.06
CA ALA A 138 0.35 24.97 11.96
C ALA A 138 0.83 23.51 11.78
N LYS A 139 1.08 23.06 10.54
CA LYS A 139 1.70 21.74 10.28
C LYS A 139 3.14 21.73 10.80
N LYS A 140 3.92 22.81 10.64
CA LYS A 140 5.29 22.86 11.15
C LYS A 140 5.34 22.72 12.67
N ASP A 141 4.53 23.48 13.41
CA ASP A 141 4.52 23.41 14.87
C ASP A 141 3.96 22.07 15.36
N LYS A 142 2.97 21.49 14.65
CA LYS A 142 2.52 20.11 14.90
C LYS A 142 3.65 19.09 14.68
N LEU A 143 4.37 19.15 13.55
CA LEU A 143 5.48 18.26 13.22
C LEU A 143 6.65 18.39 14.19
N ASP A 144 7.02 19.60 14.60
CA ASP A 144 8.11 19.80 15.56
C ASP A 144 7.72 19.28 16.96
N ASN A 145 6.46 19.46 17.39
CA ASN A 145 5.94 18.83 18.61
C ASN A 145 5.89 17.30 18.51
N GLU A 146 5.37 16.74 17.42
CA GLU A 146 5.39 15.29 17.15
C GLU A 146 6.82 14.74 17.18
N LYS A 147 7.77 15.44 16.55
CA LYS A 147 9.19 15.08 16.52
C LYS A 147 9.80 15.07 17.92
N LEU A 148 9.48 16.05 18.77
CA LEU A 148 9.86 16.05 20.19
C LEU A 148 9.28 14.84 20.93
N THR A 149 7.99 14.53 20.75
CA THR A 149 7.34 13.38 21.44
C THR A 149 7.91 12.03 21.04
N LEU A 150 8.41 11.88 19.80
CA LEU A 150 9.08 10.68 19.32
C LEU A 150 10.57 10.61 19.76
N GLY A 151 11.12 11.68 20.35
CA GLY A 151 12.50 11.75 20.84
C GLY A 151 13.52 12.38 19.86
N GLY A 152 13.07 13.00 18.78
CA GLY A 152 13.87 13.81 17.88
C GLY A 152 14.02 15.27 18.31
N VAL A 153 14.76 16.06 17.53
CA VAL A 153 14.93 17.51 17.78
C VAL A 153 14.41 18.34 16.59
N PRO A 154 13.49 19.30 16.83
CA PRO A 154 13.03 20.29 15.86
C PRO A 154 14.15 20.95 15.06
N GLY A 155 13.97 21.07 13.74
CA GLY A 155 14.95 21.67 12.84
C GLY A 155 16.29 20.94 12.68
N GLU A 156 16.52 19.79 13.34
CA GLU A 156 17.77 19.04 13.26
C GLU A 156 17.63 17.73 12.47
N LEU A 157 18.61 17.47 11.60
CA LEU A 157 18.70 16.21 10.84
C LEU A 157 18.89 15.03 11.79
N SER A 158 18.03 14.03 11.64
CA SER A 158 17.92 12.91 12.60
C SER A 158 17.94 11.55 11.92
N VAL A 159 18.12 10.49 12.73
CA VAL A 159 18.03 9.09 12.28
C VAL A 159 17.15 8.31 13.25
N ILE A 160 16.16 7.60 12.71
CA ILE A 160 15.42 6.54 13.41
C ILE A 160 15.99 5.19 13.00
N LEU A 161 16.19 4.30 13.96
CA LEU A 161 16.44 2.88 13.75
C LEU A 161 15.38 2.10 14.52
N ASN A 162 14.63 1.22 13.84
CA ASN A 162 13.61 0.36 14.44
C ASN A 162 12.64 1.13 15.38
N GLY A 163 12.10 2.24 14.89
CA GLY A 163 11.17 3.11 15.62
C GLY A 163 11.78 4.00 16.72
N THR A 164 13.08 3.90 16.98
CA THR A 164 13.77 4.68 18.03
C THR A 164 14.73 5.71 17.41
N TYR A 165 14.69 6.96 17.87
CA TYR A 165 15.68 7.98 17.48
C TYR A 165 17.07 7.63 18.01
N LEU A 166 18.08 7.62 17.13
CA LEU A 166 19.47 7.42 17.51
C LEU A 166 20.06 8.70 18.11
N SER A 167 20.72 8.57 19.26
CA SER A 167 21.40 9.70 19.92
C SER A 167 22.81 9.89 19.35
N PHE A 168 23.15 11.13 18.99
CA PHE A 168 24.47 11.50 18.50
C PHE A 168 25.08 12.60 19.40
N PRO A 169 25.73 12.24 20.53
CA PRO A 169 26.10 13.21 21.57
C PRO A 169 27.30 14.11 21.20
N ASP A 170 28.26 13.61 20.41
CA ASP A 170 29.52 14.32 20.14
C ASP A 170 29.49 15.17 18.85
N ALA A 171 28.58 14.86 17.93
CA ALA A 171 28.54 15.39 16.56
C ALA A 171 27.16 15.08 15.98
N LYS A 172 26.62 15.91 15.07
CA LYS A 172 25.25 15.74 14.54
C LYS A 172 25.25 15.22 13.09
N PRO A 173 24.17 14.56 12.63
CA PRO A 173 23.92 14.37 11.19
C PRO A 173 23.92 15.69 10.43
N GLU A 174 24.38 15.69 9.18
CA GLU A 174 24.44 16.89 8.33
C GLU A 174 24.17 16.57 6.85
N ALA A 175 23.56 17.52 6.13
CA ALA A 175 23.37 17.42 4.69
C ALA A 175 24.65 17.86 3.97
N SER A 176 25.25 16.97 3.17
CA SER A 176 26.47 17.25 2.41
C SER A 176 26.51 16.39 1.13
N GLY A 177 26.99 16.96 0.03
CA GLY A 177 27.06 16.25 -1.26
C GLY A 177 25.71 15.73 -1.80
N GLY A 178 24.58 16.34 -1.41
CA GLY A 178 23.25 15.86 -1.77
C GLY A 178 22.83 14.56 -1.06
N ARG A 179 23.47 14.23 0.07
CA ARG A 179 23.16 13.08 0.93
C ARG A 179 23.13 13.49 2.40
N ILE A 180 22.45 12.70 3.23
CA ILE A 180 22.50 12.84 4.69
C ILE A 180 23.70 12.04 5.19
N MET A 181 24.66 12.76 5.78
CA MET A 181 25.91 12.25 6.30
C MET A 181 25.82 12.15 7.82
N VAL A 182 26.12 10.98 8.37
CA VAL A 182 25.94 10.70 9.81
C VAL A 182 27.26 10.31 10.47
N PRO A 183 27.48 10.66 11.75
CA PRO A 183 28.60 10.13 12.53
C PRO A 183 28.51 8.60 12.57
N PHE A 184 29.51 7.93 12.00
CA PHE A 184 29.44 6.49 11.71
C PHE A 184 29.33 5.61 12.96
N ARG A 185 30.03 5.96 14.05
CA ARG A 185 30.07 5.12 15.25
C ARG A 185 28.69 4.97 15.92
N PRO A 186 27.96 6.04 16.31
CA PRO A 186 26.63 5.89 16.90
C PRO A 186 25.61 5.19 16.00
N LEU A 187 25.68 5.39 14.67
CA LEU A 187 24.87 4.64 13.71
C LEU A 187 25.12 3.14 13.85
N LEU A 188 26.39 2.73 13.75
CA LEU A 188 26.80 1.34 13.75
C LEU A 188 26.57 0.66 15.11
N GLU A 189 26.86 1.35 16.21
CA GLU A 189 26.61 0.86 17.57
C GLU A 189 25.11 0.70 17.83
N GLY A 190 24.27 1.58 17.29
CA GLY A 190 22.81 1.42 17.29
C GLY A 190 22.35 0.17 16.50
N MET A 191 23.01 -0.16 15.39
CA MET A 191 22.81 -1.39 14.63
C MET A 191 23.39 -2.65 15.32
N GLY A 192 24.00 -2.52 16.50
CA GLY A 192 24.67 -3.64 17.20
C GLY A 192 26.03 -4.05 16.60
N GLY A 193 26.57 -3.26 15.67
CA GLY A 193 27.88 -3.48 15.07
C GLY A 193 29.03 -2.85 15.87
N THR A 194 30.26 -3.14 15.46
CA THR A 194 31.49 -2.63 16.10
C THR A 194 32.45 -2.04 15.08
N VAL A 195 33.10 -0.91 15.40
CA VAL A 195 34.03 -0.19 14.52
C VAL A 195 35.45 -0.10 15.10
N SER A 196 36.43 -0.34 14.24
CA SER A 196 37.85 -0.10 14.49
C SER A 196 38.46 0.78 13.39
N TYR A 197 39.57 1.45 13.71
CA TYR A 197 40.32 2.31 12.80
C TYR A 197 41.79 1.94 12.88
N ASP A 198 42.45 1.77 11.74
CA ASP A 198 43.81 1.22 11.67
C ASP A 198 44.94 2.25 11.90
N GLY A 199 44.59 3.54 11.96
CA GLY A 199 45.54 4.66 12.04
C GLY A 199 45.98 5.24 10.69
N ASN A 200 45.84 4.49 9.59
CA ASN A 200 46.36 4.84 8.25
C ASN A 200 45.27 5.33 7.29
N GLY A 201 44.05 5.54 7.78
CA GLY A 201 42.89 5.98 7.00
C GLY A 201 41.84 4.89 6.76
N THR A 202 42.07 3.66 7.21
CA THR A 202 41.15 2.52 6.99
C THR A 202 40.22 2.31 8.18
N VAL A 203 38.93 2.30 7.90
CA VAL A 203 37.86 1.94 8.82
C VAL A 203 37.47 0.49 8.56
N ASN A 204 37.41 -0.32 9.61
CA ASN A 204 36.93 -1.70 9.55
C ASN A 204 35.80 -1.87 10.55
N CYS A 205 34.63 -2.33 10.12
CA CYS A 205 33.54 -2.68 11.01
C CYS A 205 33.04 -4.11 10.81
N VAL A 206 32.39 -4.63 11.85
CA VAL A 206 31.69 -5.91 11.84
C VAL A 206 30.25 -5.69 12.27
N LEU A 207 29.30 -6.18 11.48
CA LEU A 207 27.85 -6.05 11.69
C LEU A 207 27.14 -7.25 11.06
N ASN A 208 26.26 -7.93 11.81
CA ASN A 208 25.43 -9.05 11.34
C ASN A 208 26.21 -10.14 10.58
N GLY A 209 27.42 -10.46 11.06
CA GLY A 209 28.34 -11.43 10.46
C GLY A 209 29.11 -10.93 9.24
N ALA A 210 28.75 -9.77 8.67
CA ALA A 210 29.51 -9.12 7.61
C ALA A 210 30.67 -8.29 8.18
N THR A 211 31.79 -8.25 7.47
CA THR A 211 32.87 -7.28 7.68
C THR A 211 32.81 -6.25 6.56
N LEU A 212 32.83 -4.95 6.89
CA LEU A 212 32.89 -3.88 5.90
C LEU A 212 34.16 -3.06 6.12
N THR A 213 34.93 -2.86 5.04
CA THR A 213 36.22 -2.15 5.06
C THR A 213 36.23 -1.06 4.00
N PHE A 214 36.57 0.17 4.43
CA PHE A 214 36.67 1.33 3.56
C PHE A 214 37.71 2.34 4.06
N SER A 215 38.22 3.17 3.16
CA SER A 215 39.18 4.24 3.49
C SER A 215 38.50 5.60 3.51
N ILE A 216 38.88 6.48 4.44
CA ILE A 216 38.38 7.86 4.51
C ILE A 216 38.73 8.59 3.20
N GLY A 217 37.76 9.27 2.60
CA GLY A 217 37.88 9.89 1.27
C GLY A 217 37.60 8.93 0.10
N SER A 218 37.34 7.65 0.36
CA SER A 218 36.87 6.71 -0.66
C SER A 218 35.37 6.84 -0.90
N ASP A 219 34.97 6.51 -2.12
CA ASP A 219 33.60 6.23 -2.60
C ASP A 219 33.28 4.73 -2.56
N THR A 220 34.21 3.86 -2.19
CA THR A 220 34.09 2.41 -2.37
C THR A 220 34.28 1.67 -1.06
N VAL A 221 33.39 0.72 -0.78
CA VAL A 221 33.46 -0.16 0.39
C VAL A 221 33.57 -1.60 -0.06
N THR A 222 34.47 -2.36 0.56
CA THR A 222 34.53 -3.83 0.40
C THR A 222 33.70 -4.46 1.49
N VAL A 223 32.80 -5.39 1.13
CA VAL A 223 31.94 -6.12 2.06
C VAL A 223 32.24 -7.60 1.96
N GLU A 224 32.52 -8.25 3.09
CA GLU A 224 32.78 -9.68 3.18
C GLU A 224 31.72 -10.34 4.08
N LYS A 225 30.90 -11.22 3.49
CA LYS A 225 29.85 -11.96 4.19
C LYS A 225 29.76 -13.38 3.62
N ASP A 226 29.59 -14.38 4.47
CA ASP A 226 29.40 -15.79 4.10
C ASP A 226 30.46 -16.35 3.12
N GLY A 227 31.69 -15.85 3.21
CA GLY A 227 32.81 -16.22 2.33
C GLY A 227 32.80 -15.57 0.94
N GLN A 228 31.89 -14.63 0.68
CA GLN A 228 31.85 -13.82 -0.54
C GLN A 228 32.35 -12.40 -0.26
N THR A 229 33.25 -11.91 -1.12
CA THR A 229 33.73 -10.51 -1.10
C THR A 229 33.07 -9.75 -2.24
N SER A 230 32.32 -8.70 -1.92
CA SER A 230 31.74 -7.75 -2.88
C SER A 230 32.34 -6.36 -2.71
N ARG A 231 32.08 -5.47 -3.68
CA ARG A 231 32.36 -4.05 -3.56
C ARG A 231 31.10 -3.26 -3.89
N ILE A 232 30.79 -2.30 -3.03
CA ILE A 232 29.65 -1.41 -3.19
C ILE A 232 30.19 0.02 -3.33
N MET A 233 29.69 0.75 -4.32
CA MET A 233 30.02 2.15 -4.57
C MET A 233 29.01 3.05 -3.86
N MET A 234 29.50 4.16 -3.33
CA MET A 234 28.75 5.17 -2.58
C MET A 234 28.50 6.38 -3.48
N ASP A 235 27.27 6.91 -3.47
CA ASP A 235 26.90 8.16 -4.17
C ASP A 235 27.71 9.39 -3.72
N CYS A 236 28.37 9.31 -2.56
CA CYS A 236 29.13 10.39 -1.93
C CYS A 236 30.26 9.79 -1.07
N THR A 237 31.45 10.40 -1.11
CA THR A 237 32.61 9.94 -0.35
C THR A 237 32.44 10.12 1.15
N CYS A 238 32.90 9.15 1.93
CA CYS A 238 33.02 9.30 3.38
C CYS A 238 34.15 10.31 3.75
N TYR A 239 34.01 11.04 4.85
CA TYR A 239 34.99 12.06 5.26
C TYR A 239 35.23 12.08 6.78
N ALA A 240 36.30 12.75 7.22
CA ALA A 240 36.58 13.02 8.63
C ALA A 240 36.29 14.49 8.95
N LYS A 241 35.63 14.73 10.10
CA LYS A 241 35.31 16.06 10.63
C LYS A 241 35.29 15.99 12.15
N ASN A 242 36.02 16.89 12.83
CA ASN A 242 36.08 16.99 14.30
C ASN A 242 36.30 15.61 14.99
N ASP A 243 37.31 14.87 14.54
CA ASP A 243 37.64 13.51 15.01
C ASP A 243 36.50 12.49 14.94
N ARG A 244 35.54 12.68 14.03
CA ARG A 244 34.47 11.72 13.69
C ARG A 244 34.47 11.42 12.20
N THR A 245 34.24 10.16 11.85
CA THR A 245 34.01 9.73 10.46
C THR A 245 32.54 9.91 10.12
N TYR A 246 32.28 10.57 9.00
CA TYR A 246 30.96 10.80 8.42
C TYR A 246 30.76 9.92 7.18
N VAL A 247 29.59 9.29 7.09
CA VAL A 247 29.21 8.33 6.05
C VAL A 247 27.80 8.61 5.54
N PRO A 248 27.44 8.29 4.28
CA PRO A 248 26.06 8.43 3.81
C PRO A 248 25.16 7.42 4.50
N VAL A 249 24.11 7.88 5.19
CA VAL A 249 23.26 7.02 6.05
C VAL A 249 22.61 5.87 5.29
N ARG A 250 22.07 6.15 4.09
CA ARG A 250 21.46 5.14 3.22
C ARG A 250 22.46 4.05 2.85
N PHE A 251 23.66 4.44 2.44
CA PHE A 251 24.67 3.52 1.96
C PHE A 251 25.03 2.47 3.03
N VAL A 252 25.42 2.91 4.24
CA VAL A 252 25.84 1.97 5.30
C VAL A 252 24.72 1.04 5.70
N SER A 253 23.50 1.56 5.78
CA SER A 253 22.33 0.81 6.19
C SER A 253 21.95 -0.25 5.14
N GLN A 254 21.89 0.11 3.86
CA GLN A 254 21.60 -0.85 2.77
C GLN A 254 22.73 -1.87 2.60
N ALA A 255 24.00 -1.49 2.79
CA ALA A 255 25.13 -2.42 2.79
C ALA A 255 25.08 -3.44 3.95
N ALA A 256 24.33 -3.14 5.02
CA ALA A 256 24.06 -4.06 6.12
C ALA A 256 22.79 -4.91 5.94
N GLY A 257 21.97 -4.64 4.91
CA GLY A 257 20.70 -5.31 4.64
C GLY A 257 19.45 -4.58 5.13
N TYR A 258 19.56 -3.32 5.57
CA TYR A 258 18.42 -2.53 6.06
C TYR A 258 17.72 -1.74 4.96
N ASP A 259 16.39 -1.68 5.03
CA ASP A 259 15.60 -0.71 4.23
C ASP A 259 15.76 0.70 4.81
N VAL A 260 15.74 1.70 3.93
CA VAL A 260 16.01 3.11 4.29
C VAL A 260 15.08 4.07 3.57
N TYR A 261 14.24 4.73 4.36
CA TYR A 261 13.36 5.81 3.92
C TYR A 261 13.95 7.16 4.31
N TRP A 262 13.47 8.22 3.66
CA TRP A 262 13.76 9.60 4.03
C TRP A 262 12.43 10.32 4.23
N ASP A 263 12.24 10.85 5.43
CA ASP A 263 11.07 11.65 5.76
C ASP A 263 11.35 13.14 5.48
N SER A 264 10.65 13.73 4.52
CA SER A 264 10.78 15.16 4.22
C SER A 264 10.35 16.04 5.38
N ASP A 265 9.26 15.64 6.06
CA ASP A 265 8.52 16.47 6.99
C ASP A 265 9.20 16.46 8.36
N PHE A 266 9.65 15.29 8.80
CA PHE A 266 10.47 15.14 10.01
C PHE A 266 11.97 15.38 9.76
N GLN A 267 12.41 15.58 8.51
CA GLN A 267 13.83 15.68 8.13
C GLN A 267 14.69 14.55 8.71
N THR A 268 14.20 13.32 8.59
CA THR A 268 14.70 12.16 9.33
C THR A 268 14.95 10.97 8.40
N ALA A 269 16.13 10.36 8.49
CA ALA A 269 16.40 9.10 7.83
C ALA A 269 15.83 7.95 8.68
N VAL A 270 14.98 7.10 8.10
CA VAL A 270 14.32 6.01 8.83
C VAL A 270 14.89 4.69 8.34
N ILE A 271 15.50 3.93 9.26
CA ILE A 271 16.18 2.67 8.99
C ILE A 271 15.37 1.55 9.65
N ILE A 272 15.05 0.52 8.88
CA ILE A 272 14.28 -0.63 9.37
C ILE A 272 15.06 -1.94 9.16
N ASP A 273 15.21 -2.68 10.25
CA ASP A 273 15.67 -4.06 10.26
C ASP A 273 14.50 -5.01 9.94
N GLN A 274 14.43 -5.40 8.66
CA GLN A 274 13.43 -6.33 8.15
C GLN A 274 13.44 -7.66 8.92
N ASP A 275 14.61 -8.27 9.13
CA ASP A 275 14.71 -9.59 9.76
C ASP A 275 14.35 -9.52 11.26
N THR A 276 14.80 -8.47 11.97
CA THR A 276 14.44 -8.25 13.38
C THR A 276 12.94 -7.95 13.55
N VAL A 277 12.34 -7.08 12.72
CA VAL A 277 10.91 -6.76 12.89
C VAL A 277 10.00 -7.91 12.48
N ILE A 278 10.34 -8.64 11.41
CA ILE A 278 9.62 -9.86 11.02
C ILE A 278 9.69 -10.91 12.14
N SER A 279 10.89 -11.18 12.68
CA SER A 279 11.05 -12.15 13.77
C SER A 279 10.48 -11.70 15.11
N GLN A 280 10.35 -10.38 15.37
CA GLN A 280 9.58 -9.84 16.49
C GLN A 280 8.08 -10.14 16.35
N ILE A 281 7.51 -9.91 15.16
CA ILE A 281 6.10 -10.14 14.86
C ILE A 281 5.79 -11.65 14.93
N ASP A 282 6.58 -12.47 14.25
CA ASP A 282 6.35 -13.91 14.06
C ASP A 282 6.37 -14.74 15.35
N GLN A 283 6.93 -14.22 16.45
CA GLN A 283 6.86 -14.81 17.79
C GLN A 283 5.42 -15.00 18.30
N ASN A 284 4.46 -14.22 17.80
CA ASN A 284 3.06 -14.27 18.21
C ASN A 284 2.17 -15.11 17.28
N PHE A 285 2.72 -15.65 16.18
CA PHE A 285 1.95 -16.29 15.11
C PHE A 285 2.51 -17.67 14.72
N THR A 286 3.15 -18.40 15.64
CA THR A 286 3.80 -19.69 15.34
C THR A 286 2.84 -20.73 14.75
N ILE A 287 1.55 -20.68 15.11
CA ILE A 287 0.51 -21.58 14.59
C ILE A 287 0.13 -21.20 13.15
N VAL A 288 -0.05 -19.91 12.85
CA VAL A 288 -0.32 -19.42 11.48
C VAL A 288 0.88 -19.65 10.58
N ASN A 289 2.08 -19.34 11.07
CA ASN A 289 3.34 -19.53 10.36
C ASN A 289 3.61 -21.00 10.02
N ARG A 290 3.15 -21.96 10.85
CA ARG A 290 3.15 -23.38 10.50
C ARG A 290 2.24 -23.70 9.30
N ILE A 291 1.07 -23.05 9.18
CA ILE A 291 0.19 -23.21 8.01
C ILE A 291 0.87 -22.65 6.75
N LEU A 292 1.48 -21.46 6.85
CA LEU A 292 2.16 -20.78 5.74
C LEU A 292 3.41 -21.54 5.27
N ALA A 293 4.28 -21.94 6.20
CA ALA A 293 5.50 -22.71 5.91
C ALA A 293 5.17 -24.07 5.25
N ALA A 294 4.05 -24.70 5.59
CA ALA A 294 3.58 -25.92 4.94
C ALA A 294 3.18 -25.73 3.45
N GLN A 295 3.08 -24.49 2.96
CA GLN A 295 2.84 -24.16 1.55
C GLN A 295 4.12 -23.86 0.76
N ALA A 296 5.24 -23.63 1.45
CA ALA A 296 6.51 -23.26 0.83
C ALA A 296 7.09 -24.40 -0.03
N ASN A 297 7.91 -24.03 -1.01
CA ASN A 297 8.71 -24.99 -1.76
C ASN A 297 10.02 -25.26 -1.00
N ASP A 298 10.35 -26.53 -0.82
CA ASP A 298 11.69 -26.94 -0.38
C ASP A 298 12.71 -26.65 -1.50
N PRO A 299 13.80 -25.89 -1.23
CA PRO A 299 14.71 -25.43 -2.27
C PRO A 299 15.52 -26.54 -2.92
N ASP A 300 15.71 -27.68 -2.24
CA ASP A 300 16.41 -28.86 -2.77
C ASP A 300 15.48 -29.75 -3.62
N LYS A 301 14.19 -29.44 -3.71
CA LYS A 301 13.18 -30.22 -4.45
C LYS A 301 12.68 -29.49 -5.69
N LYS A 302 12.12 -30.28 -6.61
CA LYS A 302 11.34 -29.80 -7.75
C LYS A 302 9.90 -30.29 -7.60
N TYR A 303 8.96 -29.49 -8.08
CA TYR A 303 7.53 -29.74 -7.89
C TYR A 303 6.79 -29.65 -9.20
N LYS A 304 5.83 -30.56 -9.39
CA LYS A 304 4.77 -30.42 -10.40
C LYS A 304 3.48 -30.07 -9.67
N GLU A 305 2.91 -28.91 -10.00
CA GLU A 305 1.66 -28.40 -9.42
C GLU A 305 0.66 -28.15 -10.54
N THR A 306 -0.47 -28.85 -10.47
CA THR A 306 -1.64 -28.65 -11.33
C THR A 306 -2.67 -27.80 -10.58
N GLY A 307 -3.55 -27.11 -11.29
CA GLY A 307 -4.65 -26.39 -10.69
C GLY A 307 -5.74 -26.02 -11.68
N SER A 308 -6.92 -25.73 -11.14
CA SER A 308 -8.06 -25.25 -11.91
C SER A 308 -8.77 -24.12 -11.17
N ALA A 309 -9.45 -23.27 -11.94
CA ALA A 309 -10.34 -22.23 -11.45
C ALA A 309 -11.63 -22.24 -12.28
N LYS A 310 -12.75 -21.98 -11.63
CA LYS A 310 -14.05 -21.70 -12.25
C LYS A 310 -14.62 -20.47 -11.59
N LEU A 311 -14.94 -19.45 -12.38
CA LEU A 311 -15.70 -18.29 -11.95
C LEU A 311 -17.06 -18.35 -12.62
N LYS A 312 -18.13 -18.14 -11.85
CA LYS A 312 -19.50 -17.95 -12.34
C LYS A 312 -19.97 -16.60 -11.83
N LEU A 313 -20.17 -15.66 -12.74
CA LEU A 313 -20.80 -14.37 -12.46
C LEU A 313 -22.28 -14.46 -12.80
N THR A 314 -23.15 -13.89 -11.96
CA THR A 314 -24.60 -13.80 -12.21
C THR A 314 -25.03 -12.34 -12.03
N ILE A 315 -25.55 -11.74 -13.09
CA ILE A 315 -26.03 -10.35 -13.12
C ILE A 315 -27.55 -10.38 -13.35
N PRO A 316 -28.37 -9.81 -12.45
CA PRO A 316 -29.81 -9.68 -12.66
C PRO A 316 -30.13 -8.58 -13.69
N ASP A 317 -30.81 -8.95 -14.78
CA ASP A 317 -31.51 -8.01 -15.67
C ASP A 317 -32.99 -7.96 -15.25
N ALA A 318 -33.49 -6.77 -14.91
CA ALA A 318 -34.85 -6.54 -14.44
C ALA A 318 -35.95 -6.76 -15.52
N LEU A 319 -35.56 -6.88 -16.80
CA LEU A 319 -36.43 -7.13 -17.95
C LEU A 319 -36.26 -8.56 -18.49
N ASN A 320 -35.04 -9.11 -18.48
CA ASN A 320 -34.70 -10.36 -19.15
C ASN A 320 -34.40 -11.55 -18.21
N GLY A 321 -34.16 -11.31 -16.91
CA GLY A 321 -33.84 -12.34 -15.92
C GLY A 321 -32.35 -12.41 -15.54
N GLU A 322 -31.92 -13.48 -14.91
CA GLU A 322 -30.51 -13.64 -14.50
C GLU A 322 -29.63 -14.04 -15.70
N HIS A 323 -28.64 -13.20 -16.02
CA HIS A 323 -27.58 -13.51 -16.98
C HIS A 323 -26.40 -14.15 -16.25
N VAL A 324 -25.96 -15.32 -16.71
CA VAL A 324 -24.83 -16.07 -16.14
C VAL A 324 -23.67 -16.06 -17.13
N TYR A 325 -22.49 -15.68 -16.64
CA TYR A 325 -21.23 -15.66 -17.40
C TYR A 325 -20.20 -16.54 -16.69
N SER A 326 -19.50 -17.40 -17.42
CA SER A 326 -18.48 -18.28 -16.86
C SER A 326 -17.07 -17.97 -17.35
N LEU A 327 -16.10 -18.26 -16.49
CA LEU A 327 -14.71 -18.47 -16.84
C LEU A 327 -14.29 -19.82 -16.29
N THR A 328 -13.53 -20.57 -17.08
CA THR A 328 -12.80 -21.74 -16.58
C THR A 328 -11.34 -21.63 -16.98
N ALA A 329 -10.43 -22.02 -16.10
CA ALA A 329 -9.00 -22.03 -16.37
C ALA A 329 -8.34 -23.26 -15.76
N ASN A 330 -7.36 -23.83 -16.46
CA ASN A 330 -6.52 -24.93 -16.00
C ASN A 330 -5.05 -24.50 -16.14
N VAL A 331 -4.22 -24.84 -15.14
CA VAL A 331 -2.82 -24.43 -15.10
C VAL A 331 -1.96 -25.59 -14.58
N ASP A 332 -1.03 -26.05 -15.41
CA ASP A 332 0.06 -26.92 -15.02
C ASP A 332 1.33 -26.08 -14.79
N SER A 333 2.14 -26.49 -13.81
CA SER A 333 3.44 -25.85 -13.56
C SER A 333 4.50 -26.85 -13.13
N LEU A 334 5.74 -26.57 -13.53
CA LEU A 334 6.94 -27.32 -13.16
C LEU A 334 7.94 -26.35 -12.53
N GLN A 335 8.28 -26.57 -11.27
CA GLN A 335 8.91 -25.58 -10.40
C GLN A 335 10.21 -26.10 -9.80
N SER A 336 11.17 -25.20 -9.61
CA SER A 336 12.42 -25.38 -8.88
C SER A 336 12.81 -24.06 -8.21
N ALA A 337 13.78 -24.07 -7.29
CA ALA A 337 14.25 -22.84 -6.61
C ALA A 337 14.80 -21.73 -7.53
N LYS A 338 15.05 -22.02 -8.83
CA LYS A 338 15.66 -21.07 -9.78
C LYS A 338 14.81 -20.77 -11.01
N VAL A 339 13.92 -21.68 -11.38
CA VAL A 339 13.16 -21.63 -12.64
C VAL A 339 11.78 -22.24 -12.41
N VAL A 340 10.76 -21.57 -12.93
CA VAL A 340 9.38 -22.06 -12.98
C VAL A 340 8.90 -22.04 -14.43
N ASN A 341 8.30 -23.14 -14.87
CA ASN A 341 7.48 -23.18 -16.08
C ASN A 341 6.02 -23.24 -15.69
N ILE A 342 5.18 -22.55 -16.45
CA ILE A 342 3.72 -22.60 -16.36
C ILE A 342 3.19 -22.84 -17.78
N ALA A 343 2.21 -23.71 -17.93
CA ALA A 343 1.37 -23.81 -19.11
C ALA A 343 -0.09 -23.83 -18.64
N GLY A 344 -1.00 -23.22 -19.39
CA GLY A 344 -2.40 -23.21 -19.01
C GLY A 344 -3.31 -22.86 -20.17
N SER A 345 -4.57 -23.25 -20.01
CA SER A 345 -5.65 -22.95 -20.94
C SER A 345 -6.83 -22.32 -20.20
N ALA A 346 -7.58 -21.44 -20.85
CA ALA A 346 -8.77 -20.82 -20.29
C ALA A 346 -9.88 -20.62 -21.32
N ASN A 347 -11.12 -20.80 -20.90
CA ASN A 347 -12.28 -20.29 -21.61
C ASN A 347 -12.77 -19.03 -20.91
N LEU A 348 -12.81 -17.94 -21.68
CA LEU A 348 -13.18 -16.57 -21.33
C LEU A 348 -14.34 -16.06 -22.21
N ALA A 349 -14.92 -16.90 -23.08
CA ALA A 349 -15.81 -16.48 -24.16
C ALA A 349 -17.13 -15.83 -23.68
N ASP A 350 -17.64 -16.24 -22.51
CA ASP A 350 -18.80 -15.60 -21.90
C ASP A 350 -18.47 -14.19 -21.42
N LEU A 351 -17.27 -13.96 -20.88
CA LEU A 351 -16.85 -12.67 -20.33
C LEU A 351 -16.76 -11.57 -21.40
N LEU A 352 -16.64 -11.93 -22.68
CA LEU A 352 -16.71 -10.97 -23.79
C LEU A 352 -18.02 -10.18 -23.78
N ALA A 353 -19.13 -10.79 -23.38
CA ALA A 353 -20.44 -10.12 -23.30
C ALA A 353 -20.55 -9.13 -22.12
N LEU A 354 -19.59 -9.12 -21.19
CA LEU A 354 -19.50 -8.08 -20.14
C LEU A 354 -18.95 -6.75 -20.69
N ARG A 355 -18.28 -6.75 -21.85
CA ARG A 355 -17.83 -5.54 -22.55
C ARG A 355 -18.96 -4.52 -22.69
N ASP A 356 -20.14 -5.00 -23.09
CA ASP A 356 -21.29 -4.15 -23.40
C ASP A 356 -22.06 -3.73 -22.13
N TYR A 357 -21.82 -4.42 -21.01
CA TYR A 357 -22.34 -4.03 -19.69
C TYR A 357 -21.48 -2.94 -19.03
N PHE A 358 -20.17 -2.91 -19.33
CA PHE A 358 -19.20 -1.97 -18.76
C PHE A 358 -18.75 -0.85 -19.72
N SER A 359 -19.30 -0.75 -20.94
CA SER A 359 -18.97 0.31 -21.91
C SER A 359 -20.21 1.08 -22.35
N SER A 360 -20.03 2.36 -22.69
CA SER A 360 -21.11 3.34 -22.89
C SER A 360 -21.58 3.48 -24.34
N GLY A 361 -21.38 2.47 -25.19
CA GLY A 361 -21.75 2.53 -26.61
C GLY A 361 -21.90 1.17 -27.26
N SER A 362 -22.76 1.08 -28.29
CA SER A 362 -23.04 -0.16 -29.03
C SER A 362 -22.28 -0.22 -30.36
N TYR A 363 -21.55 -1.31 -30.56
CA TYR A 363 -21.01 -1.70 -31.87
C TYR A 363 -22.15 -2.25 -32.74
N THR A 364 -22.25 -1.81 -33.99
CA THR A 364 -23.48 -1.96 -34.80
C THR A 364 -23.26 -2.19 -36.31
N SER A 365 -22.04 -2.56 -36.74
CA SER A 365 -21.78 -2.98 -38.14
C SER A 365 -21.59 -4.50 -38.30
N ASP A 366 -21.83 -5.01 -39.51
CA ASP A 366 -21.61 -6.42 -39.85
C ASP A 366 -20.12 -6.82 -39.78
N GLU A 367 -19.19 -5.86 -39.96
CA GLU A 367 -17.75 -6.09 -39.80
C GLU A 367 -17.35 -6.24 -38.32
N ASP A 368 -18.00 -5.51 -37.41
CA ASP A 368 -17.80 -5.67 -35.96
C ASP A 368 -18.25 -7.07 -35.50
N ALA A 369 -19.41 -7.53 -35.99
CA ALA A 369 -19.97 -8.83 -35.61
C ALA A 369 -19.09 -10.01 -36.04
N ALA A 370 -18.46 -9.93 -37.22
CA ALA A 370 -17.52 -10.95 -37.69
C ALA A 370 -16.24 -11.00 -36.83
N LYS A 371 -15.68 -9.83 -36.48
CA LYS A 371 -14.52 -9.73 -35.57
C LYS A 371 -14.86 -10.18 -34.15
N GLU A 372 -16.08 -9.93 -33.68
CA GLU A 372 -16.50 -10.38 -32.36
C GLU A 372 -16.59 -11.91 -32.29
N GLU A 373 -17.10 -12.59 -33.31
CA GLU A 373 -17.17 -14.05 -33.32
C GLU A 373 -15.77 -14.69 -33.45
N GLU A 374 -14.84 -14.06 -34.18
CA GLU A 374 -13.42 -14.46 -34.21
C GLU A 374 -12.78 -14.31 -32.81
N LEU A 375 -12.99 -13.17 -32.15
CA LEU A 375 -12.51 -12.93 -30.78
C LEU A 375 -13.17 -13.86 -29.76
N ARG A 376 -14.48 -14.13 -29.88
CA ARG A 376 -15.23 -15.09 -29.05
C ARG A 376 -14.67 -16.50 -29.19
N THR A 377 -14.36 -16.91 -30.42
CA THR A 377 -13.72 -18.20 -30.73
C THR A 377 -12.32 -18.27 -30.11
N ALA A 378 -11.50 -17.23 -30.27
CA ALA A 378 -10.17 -17.18 -29.67
C ALA A 378 -10.20 -17.14 -28.13
N LEU A 379 -11.20 -16.49 -27.53
CA LEU A 379 -11.43 -16.46 -26.09
C LEU A 379 -12.00 -17.77 -25.53
N ALA A 380 -12.51 -18.69 -26.36
CA ALA A 380 -13.04 -19.97 -25.90
C ALA A 380 -11.95 -21.01 -25.56
N ASP A 381 -10.73 -20.84 -26.10
CA ASP A 381 -9.61 -21.78 -25.99
C ASP A 381 -8.26 -21.02 -25.89
N VAL A 382 -8.13 -20.17 -24.87
CA VAL A 382 -6.95 -19.32 -24.63
C VAL A 382 -5.82 -20.12 -24.01
N ASP A 383 -4.90 -20.61 -24.84
CA ASP A 383 -3.63 -21.20 -24.39
C ASP A 383 -2.59 -20.14 -24.00
N PHE A 384 -1.75 -20.45 -23.00
CA PHE A 384 -0.51 -19.71 -22.71
C PHE A 384 0.61 -20.63 -22.19
N SER A 385 1.85 -20.14 -22.30
CA SER A 385 3.05 -20.76 -21.72
C SER A 385 3.99 -19.68 -21.19
N MET A 386 4.55 -19.88 -20.01
CA MET A 386 5.42 -18.92 -19.32
C MET A 386 6.64 -19.61 -18.72
N ILE A 387 7.80 -18.96 -18.81
CA ILE A 387 9.07 -19.41 -18.25
C ILE A 387 9.62 -18.27 -17.38
N MET A 388 9.53 -18.39 -16.05
CA MET A 388 10.13 -17.45 -15.10
C MET A 388 11.51 -17.96 -14.71
N ASN A 389 12.58 -17.27 -15.14
CA ASN A 389 13.96 -17.56 -14.77
C ASN A 389 14.38 -16.62 -13.63
N LEU A 390 14.10 -17.05 -12.39
CA LEU A 390 14.31 -16.27 -11.17
C LEU A 390 15.79 -15.93 -10.93
N SER A 391 16.71 -16.79 -11.40
CA SER A 391 18.15 -16.52 -11.32
C SER A 391 18.68 -15.54 -12.37
N ALA A 392 17.87 -15.20 -13.39
CA ALA A 392 18.21 -14.21 -14.41
C ALA A 392 17.38 -12.91 -14.29
N GLY A 393 16.40 -12.86 -13.37
CA GLY A 393 15.47 -11.73 -13.24
C GLY A 393 14.60 -11.53 -14.48
N LEU A 394 14.33 -12.60 -15.26
CA LEU A 394 13.71 -12.51 -16.58
C LEU A 394 12.58 -13.53 -16.73
N THR A 395 11.46 -13.11 -17.32
CA THR A 395 10.32 -13.96 -17.63
C THR A 395 10.09 -13.98 -19.14
N TYR A 396 9.78 -15.15 -19.68
CA TYR A 396 9.30 -15.29 -21.07
C TYR A 396 7.83 -15.67 -21.07
N LEU A 397 7.00 -14.99 -21.86
CA LEU A 397 5.58 -15.31 -22.06
C LEU A 397 5.32 -15.66 -23.53
N LYS A 398 4.54 -16.70 -23.79
CA LYS A 398 3.91 -16.98 -25.08
C LYS A 398 2.41 -17.13 -24.87
N MET A 399 1.61 -16.41 -25.66
CA MET A 399 0.15 -16.49 -25.65
C MET A 399 -0.37 -16.22 -27.07
N PRO A 400 -0.87 -17.24 -27.82
CA PRO A 400 -1.33 -17.09 -29.20
C PRO A 400 -2.35 -15.97 -29.42
N LEU A 401 -3.18 -15.67 -28.41
CA LEU A 401 -4.17 -14.57 -28.44
C LEU A 401 -3.54 -13.19 -28.72
N ILE A 402 -2.27 -12.97 -28.38
CA ILE A 402 -1.57 -11.69 -28.66
C ILE A 402 -1.51 -11.40 -30.17
N ALA A 403 -1.41 -12.43 -31.02
CA ALA A 403 -1.37 -12.26 -32.47
C ALA A 403 -2.69 -11.68 -33.03
N LEU A 404 -3.83 -12.06 -32.42
CA LEU A 404 -5.14 -11.50 -32.77
C LEU A 404 -5.31 -10.09 -32.19
N LEU A 405 -4.92 -9.89 -30.92
CA LEU A 405 -5.05 -8.60 -30.21
C LEU A 405 -4.09 -7.50 -30.71
N SER A 406 -3.15 -7.82 -31.62
CA SER A 406 -2.18 -6.90 -32.21
C SER A 406 -2.39 -6.69 -33.72
N ASP A 407 -3.58 -7.04 -34.25
CA ASP A 407 -3.90 -6.99 -35.68
C ASP A 407 -2.84 -7.69 -36.58
N GLY A 408 -2.14 -8.69 -36.05
CA GLY A 408 -1.08 -9.44 -36.74
C GLY A 408 0.34 -8.84 -36.68
N GLU A 409 0.62 -7.87 -35.81
CA GLU A 409 1.99 -7.38 -35.56
C GLU A 409 2.92 -8.51 -35.07
N TYR A 410 2.42 -9.36 -34.17
CA TYR A 410 3.14 -10.53 -33.63
C TYR A 410 2.56 -11.85 -34.14
N ALA A 411 3.39 -12.88 -34.25
CA ALA A 411 2.96 -14.21 -34.62
C ALA A 411 2.53 -15.02 -33.39
N ALA A 412 1.51 -15.87 -33.53
CA ALA A 412 1.08 -16.82 -32.49
C ALA A 412 2.18 -17.84 -32.08
N GLY A 413 3.31 -17.84 -32.78
CA GLY A 413 4.52 -18.59 -32.47
C GLY A 413 5.37 -17.98 -31.36
N ASP A 414 5.30 -16.66 -31.17
CA ASP A 414 6.34 -15.83 -30.53
C ASP A 414 6.38 -15.93 -29.00
N TRP A 415 7.53 -15.58 -28.45
CA TRP A 415 7.77 -15.38 -27.01
C TRP A 415 8.17 -13.92 -26.76
N PHE A 416 7.74 -13.37 -25.62
CA PHE A 416 8.05 -12.02 -25.16
C PHE A 416 8.98 -12.09 -23.95
N SER A 417 10.16 -11.45 -24.01
CA SER A 417 11.09 -11.28 -22.89
C SER A 417 10.64 -10.10 -22.02
N ILE A 418 10.36 -10.32 -20.74
CA ILE A 418 9.89 -9.30 -19.81
C ILE A 418 10.80 -9.31 -18.56
N PRO A 419 11.52 -8.22 -18.25
CA PRO A 419 12.28 -8.10 -17.01
C PRO A 419 11.37 -8.20 -15.79
N GLN A 420 11.79 -8.93 -14.74
CA GLN A 420 10.97 -9.14 -13.54
C GLN A 420 10.85 -7.89 -12.66
N THR A 421 11.61 -6.83 -12.94
CA THR A 421 11.43 -5.48 -12.40
C THR A 421 10.18 -4.78 -12.94
N ASP A 422 9.79 -5.13 -14.16
CA ASP A 422 8.77 -4.43 -14.94
C ASP A 422 7.43 -5.19 -14.87
N MET A 423 7.49 -6.43 -14.40
CA MET A 423 6.34 -7.22 -13.95
C MET A 423 5.77 -6.66 -12.64
N SER A 424 4.45 -6.72 -12.47
CA SER A 424 3.76 -6.29 -11.23
C SER A 424 4.45 -6.83 -9.97
N PRO A 425 4.69 -6.01 -8.92
CA PRO A 425 5.30 -6.46 -7.66
C PRO A 425 4.60 -7.67 -7.01
N SER A 426 3.30 -7.86 -7.28
CA SER A 426 2.52 -9.04 -6.89
C SER A 426 3.13 -10.39 -7.34
N LEU A 427 3.92 -10.39 -8.43
CA LEU A 427 4.67 -11.53 -8.97
C LEU A 427 6.03 -11.70 -8.26
N GLY A 428 6.76 -10.62 -7.95
CA GLY A 428 7.95 -10.67 -7.08
C GLY A 428 7.60 -11.23 -5.69
N LEU A 429 6.44 -10.84 -5.16
CA LEU A 429 5.78 -11.40 -3.97
C LEU A 429 5.56 -12.94 -4.01
N ILE A 430 5.84 -13.66 -5.09
CA ILE A 430 5.66 -15.13 -5.16
C ILE A 430 6.83 -15.88 -4.50
N ALA A 431 8.04 -15.29 -4.45
CA ALA A 431 9.26 -16.06 -4.18
C ALA A 431 9.73 -16.10 -2.72
N ALA A 432 9.34 -15.14 -1.86
CA ALA A 432 10.18 -14.76 -0.71
C ALA A 432 9.59 -14.97 0.72
N SER A 433 8.27 -14.91 0.92
CA SER A 433 7.69 -14.61 2.26
C SER A 433 6.76 -15.73 2.80
N PRO A 434 7.23 -16.59 3.73
CA PRO A 434 6.46 -17.72 4.28
C PRO A 434 5.83 -17.46 5.66
N SER A 435 5.71 -16.20 6.12
CA SER A 435 5.26 -15.87 7.49
C SER A 435 4.35 -14.64 7.58
N VAL A 436 3.64 -14.49 8.70
CA VAL A 436 2.77 -13.34 8.98
C VAL A 436 3.57 -12.04 9.04
N GLY A 437 4.71 -12.03 9.73
CA GLY A 437 5.61 -10.87 9.78
C GLY A 437 6.11 -10.47 8.40
N SER A 438 6.53 -11.45 7.58
CA SER A 438 7.03 -11.18 6.22
C SER A 438 5.96 -10.75 5.22
N LEU A 439 4.68 -11.03 5.49
CA LEU A 439 3.54 -10.52 4.71
C LEU A 439 3.14 -9.10 5.17
N LEU A 440 3.05 -8.85 6.49
CA LEU A 440 2.76 -7.54 7.05
C LEU A 440 3.84 -6.51 6.66
N TYR A 441 5.12 -6.86 6.86
CA TYR A 441 6.25 -6.01 6.51
C TYR A 441 6.19 -5.54 5.05
N LEU A 442 5.84 -6.46 4.15
CA LEU A 442 5.83 -6.20 2.71
C LEU A 442 4.65 -5.34 2.26
N GLY A 443 3.50 -5.43 2.94
CA GLY A 443 2.39 -4.47 2.77
C GLY A 443 2.79 -3.06 3.25
N TYR A 444 3.40 -2.96 4.43
CA TYR A 444 3.89 -1.70 4.99
C TYR A 444 5.01 -1.06 4.16
N ARG A 445 5.96 -1.86 3.66
CA ARG A 445 6.95 -1.46 2.66
C ARG A 445 6.30 -0.87 1.41
N SER A 446 5.32 -1.58 0.83
CA SER A 446 4.59 -1.12 -0.36
C SER A 446 3.85 0.20 -0.12
N LYS A 447 3.32 0.43 1.09
CA LYS A 447 2.72 1.71 1.50
C LYS A 447 3.76 2.83 1.48
N TYR A 448 4.88 2.68 2.17
CA TYR A 448 5.85 3.77 2.35
C TYR A 448 6.86 3.95 1.21
N GLU A 449 7.02 2.99 0.30
CA GLU A 449 7.73 3.19 -0.97
C GLU A 449 6.97 4.18 -1.90
N ALA A 450 5.68 4.42 -1.67
CA ALA A 450 4.83 5.32 -2.47
C ALA A 450 4.74 6.78 -1.94
N PHE A 451 5.25 7.08 -0.74
CA PHE A 451 5.11 8.40 -0.10
C PHE A 451 6.46 8.99 0.36
N SER A 452 6.60 10.32 0.31
CA SER A 452 7.83 11.05 0.70
C SER A 452 7.89 11.48 2.18
N SER A 453 6.82 11.26 2.95
CA SER A 453 6.72 11.60 4.37
C SER A 453 5.82 10.63 5.13
N GLY A 454 5.81 10.73 6.46
CA GLY A 454 5.12 9.82 7.37
C GLY A 454 5.88 8.51 7.64
N SER A 455 6.99 8.26 6.94
CA SER A 455 7.86 7.11 7.11
C SER A 455 8.41 6.96 8.54
N VAL A 456 8.50 8.05 9.32
CA VAL A 456 8.84 7.97 10.76
C VAL A 456 7.88 7.10 11.57
N TYR A 457 6.64 6.93 11.11
CA TYR A 457 5.63 6.10 11.76
C TYR A 457 5.69 4.62 11.35
N PHE A 458 6.48 4.25 10.34
CA PHE A 458 6.55 2.89 9.77
C PHE A 458 6.59 1.79 10.83
N TYR A 459 7.55 1.88 11.76
CA TYR A 459 7.74 0.83 12.77
C TYR A 459 6.60 0.80 13.80
N LYS A 460 6.06 1.98 14.15
CA LYS A 460 4.96 2.13 15.10
C LYS A 460 3.66 1.55 14.55
N GLU A 461 3.30 1.88 13.31
CA GLU A 461 2.09 1.35 12.66
C GLU A 461 2.23 -0.17 12.44
N LEU A 462 3.34 -0.62 11.83
CA LEU A 462 3.60 -2.03 11.54
C LEU A 462 3.55 -2.93 12.80
N THR A 463 4.11 -2.48 13.92
CA THR A 463 4.13 -3.28 15.16
C THR A 463 2.96 -3.01 16.10
N GLY A 464 2.25 -1.90 15.91
CA GLY A 464 1.15 -1.42 16.76
C GLY A 464 -0.23 -1.87 16.33
N THR A 465 -1.24 -1.09 16.74
CA THR A 465 -2.67 -1.31 16.50
C THR A 465 -3.04 -1.42 15.02
N ASP A 466 -2.27 -0.79 14.15
CA ASP A 466 -2.60 -0.63 12.74
C ASP A 466 -2.04 -1.81 11.90
N GLY A 467 -1.25 -2.68 12.54
CA GLY A 467 -0.59 -3.83 11.92
C GLY A 467 -0.57 -5.06 12.84
N ALA A 468 0.59 -5.37 13.42
CA ALA A 468 0.81 -6.64 14.11
C ALA A 468 -0.04 -6.83 15.38
N ALA A 469 -0.37 -5.77 16.13
CA ALA A 469 -1.08 -5.91 17.40
C ALA A 469 -2.59 -6.21 17.20
N SER A 470 -3.26 -5.58 16.24
CA SER A 470 -4.65 -5.92 15.88
C SER A 470 -4.73 -7.30 15.23
N LEU A 471 -3.78 -7.66 14.36
CA LEU A 471 -3.74 -9.00 13.79
C LEU A 471 -3.48 -10.07 14.88
N ASN A 472 -2.69 -9.76 15.91
CA ASN A 472 -2.47 -10.64 17.07
C ASN A 472 -3.75 -10.79 17.92
N ALA A 473 -4.58 -9.76 17.99
CA ALA A 473 -5.87 -9.82 18.68
C ALA A 473 -6.90 -10.74 17.98
N VAL A 474 -6.70 -11.08 16.71
CA VAL A 474 -7.61 -11.94 15.92
C VAL A 474 -6.99 -13.32 15.59
N LEU A 475 -5.73 -13.36 15.13
CA LEU A 475 -5.06 -14.57 14.62
C LEU A 475 -3.88 -15.06 15.50
N GLY A 476 -3.50 -14.30 16.52
CA GLY A 476 -2.34 -14.60 17.38
C GLY A 476 -2.48 -15.91 18.15
N ASP A 477 -1.36 -16.53 18.50
CA ASP A 477 -1.29 -17.89 19.07
C ASP A 477 -2.14 -18.08 20.34
N SER A 478 -2.42 -17.00 21.08
CA SER A 478 -3.29 -16.98 22.27
C SER A 478 -4.78 -17.22 21.95
N LYS A 479 -5.21 -16.97 20.71
CA LYS A 479 -6.59 -17.13 20.23
C LYS A 479 -6.88 -18.57 19.76
N TRP A 480 -5.87 -19.43 19.66
CA TRP A 480 -6.00 -20.82 19.20
C TRP A 480 -6.24 -21.81 20.34
N THR A 481 -7.40 -22.48 20.32
CA THR A 481 -7.68 -23.61 21.22
C THR A 481 -7.02 -24.89 20.72
N LYS A 482 -6.20 -25.52 21.57
CA LYS A 482 -5.56 -26.80 21.24
C LYS A 482 -6.47 -28.00 21.54
N VAL A 483 -6.90 -28.69 20.48
CA VAL A 483 -7.78 -29.87 20.55
C VAL A 483 -6.98 -31.12 20.24
N GLY A 484 -6.40 -31.74 21.29
CA GLY A 484 -5.56 -32.93 21.17
C GLY A 484 -4.26 -32.66 20.39
N SER A 485 -4.17 -33.15 19.15
CA SER A 485 -3.05 -32.89 18.23
C SER A 485 -3.34 -31.83 17.16
N SER A 486 -4.50 -31.20 17.22
CA SER A 486 -4.94 -30.13 16.31
C SER A 486 -5.07 -28.81 17.05
N TYR A 487 -5.15 -27.71 16.30
CA TYR A 487 -5.43 -26.37 16.81
C TYR A 487 -6.65 -25.82 16.06
N ALA A 488 -7.54 -25.15 16.78
CA ALA A 488 -8.74 -24.51 16.23
C ALA A 488 -8.81 -23.04 16.64
N LEU A 489 -9.19 -22.18 15.71
CA LEU A 489 -9.42 -20.75 15.88
C LEU A 489 -10.86 -20.44 15.46
N HIS A 490 -11.50 -19.56 16.21
CA HIS A 490 -12.82 -18.98 15.94
C HIS A 490 -12.72 -17.47 16.14
N PHE A 491 -13.45 -16.69 15.34
CA PHE A 491 -13.65 -15.26 15.55
C PHE A 491 -14.98 -14.84 14.91
N GLY A 492 -15.97 -14.51 15.74
CA GLY A 492 -17.30 -14.06 15.32
C GLY A 492 -17.66 -12.65 15.82
N ILE A 493 -18.94 -12.26 15.68
CA ILE A 493 -19.44 -10.95 16.15
C ILE A 493 -19.18 -10.74 17.66
N GLU A 494 -19.34 -11.77 18.49
CA GLU A 494 -19.10 -11.66 19.94
C GLU A 494 -17.62 -11.39 20.26
N ASP A 495 -16.69 -12.00 19.51
CA ASP A 495 -15.25 -11.78 19.63
C ASP A 495 -14.86 -10.37 19.15
N TYR A 496 -15.47 -9.90 18.06
CA TYR A 496 -15.29 -8.55 17.52
C TYR A 496 -15.81 -7.47 18.48
N ASN A 497 -17.04 -7.59 18.99
CA ASN A 497 -17.62 -6.62 19.92
C ASN A 497 -16.86 -6.57 21.26
N THR A 498 -16.34 -7.71 21.72
CA THR A 498 -15.39 -7.76 22.84
C THR A 498 -14.12 -6.97 22.53
N LEU A 499 -13.50 -7.21 21.36
CA LEU A 499 -12.28 -6.51 20.94
C LEU A 499 -12.49 -5.00 20.76
N MET A 500 -13.61 -4.56 20.18
CA MET A 500 -13.91 -3.12 20.08
C MET A 500 -14.06 -2.50 21.47
N THR A 501 -14.70 -3.20 22.42
CA THR A 501 -14.82 -2.75 23.82
C THR A 501 -13.45 -2.68 24.53
N GLU A 502 -12.55 -3.63 24.27
CA GLU A 502 -11.18 -3.62 24.81
C GLU A 502 -10.31 -2.48 24.27
N VAL A 503 -10.56 -2.03 23.03
CA VAL A 503 -9.75 -0.98 22.35
C VAL A 503 -10.34 0.43 22.54
N TYR A 504 -11.66 0.60 22.43
CA TYR A 504 -12.34 1.90 22.38
C TYR A 504 -13.20 2.22 23.62
N GLY A 505 -13.39 1.26 24.54
CA GLY A 505 -14.04 1.51 25.82
C GLY A 505 -15.51 1.94 25.70
N SER A 506 -15.82 3.18 26.08
CA SER A 506 -17.16 3.76 25.94
C SER A 506 -17.62 3.89 24.50
N ASP A 507 -16.68 4.16 23.60
CA ASP A 507 -16.94 4.61 22.24
C ASP A 507 -17.17 3.42 21.28
N ALA A 508 -17.01 2.20 21.82
CA ALA A 508 -17.30 0.95 21.15
C ALA A 508 -18.81 0.69 20.89
N SER A 509 -19.71 1.47 21.49
CA SER A 509 -21.16 1.37 21.23
C SER A 509 -21.49 1.50 19.75
N ASP A 510 -20.81 2.43 19.08
CA ASP A 510 -21.11 2.84 17.72
C ASP A 510 -20.54 1.81 16.72
N MET A 511 -19.57 0.99 17.17
CA MET A 511 -18.97 -0.11 16.42
C MET A 511 -19.68 -1.46 16.65
N ALA A 512 -20.53 -1.57 17.67
CA ALA A 512 -21.16 -2.84 18.06
C ALA A 512 -22.14 -3.42 17.01
N GLU A 513 -22.53 -2.59 16.04
CA GLU A 513 -23.46 -2.92 14.94
C GLU A 513 -22.79 -2.88 13.56
N SER A 514 -21.45 -2.91 13.45
CA SER A 514 -20.75 -2.83 12.14
C SER A 514 -20.97 -4.04 11.19
N PHE A 515 -21.52 -5.17 11.67
CA PHE A 515 -21.71 -6.39 10.87
C PHE A 515 -23.05 -7.09 11.13
N ASP A 516 -23.81 -7.37 10.06
CA ASP A 516 -24.97 -8.28 10.07
C ASP A 516 -24.53 -9.74 10.30
N ALA A 517 -23.36 -10.11 9.78
CA ALA A 517 -22.74 -11.41 9.96
C ALA A 517 -21.21 -11.31 9.86
N LEU A 518 -20.51 -11.70 10.92
CA LEU A 518 -19.07 -11.87 10.93
C LEU A 518 -18.75 -13.21 11.57
N GLU A 519 -18.13 -14.10 10.80
CA GLU A 519 -17.69 -15.42 11.23
C GLU A 519 -16.39 -15.80 10.51
N PHE A 520 -15.41 -16.28 11.27
CA PHE A 520 -14.15 -16.81 10.76
C PHE A 520 -13.74 -18.03 11.59
N SER A 521 -13.32 -19.10 10.93
CA SER A 521 -12.89 -20.33 11.59
C SER A 521 -11.77 -21.02 10.83
N VAL A 522 -10.78 -21.52 11.57
CA VAL A 522 -9.66 -22.31 11.02
C VAL A 522 -9.37 -23.50 11.93
N THR A 523 -9.09 -24.67 11.35
CA THR A 523 -8.61 -25.85 12.08
C THR A 523 -7.35 -26.39 11.42
N LEU A 524 -6.21 -26.31 12.11
CA LEU A 524 -4.94 -26.91 11.72
C LEU A 524 -4.81 -28.32 12.32
N LYS A 525 -4.68 -29.32 11.46
CA LYS A 525 -4.51 -30.73 11.82
C LYS A 525 -3.05 -31.08 12.12
N LYS A 526 -2.82 -32.32 12.55
CA LYS A 526 -1.46 -32.85 12.85
C LYS A 526 -0.57 -32.95 11.60
N ASN A 527 -1.15 -33.15 10.42
CA ASN A 527 -0.48 -33.37 9.13
C ASN A 527 -0.26 -32.07 8.31
N ASP A 528 -0.19 -30.93 8.99
CA ASP A 528 -0.01 -29.58 8.40
C ASP A 528 -1.09 -29.18 7.37
N GLU A 529 -2.21 -29.90 7.39
CA GLU A 529 -3.43 -29.59 6.66
C GLU A 529 -4.31 -28.66 7.50
N ALA A 530 -4.71 -27.53 6.94
CA ALA A 530 -5.66 -26.62 7.54
C ALA A 530 -6.98 -26.61 6.76
N THR A 531 -8.11 -26.60 7.47
CA THR A 531 -9.45 -26.32 6.92
C THR A 531 -9.92 -24.96 7.41
N TYR A 532 -10.50 -24.14 6.55
CA TYR A 532 -10.95 -22.79 6.90
C TYR A 532 -12.36 -22.50 6.35
N SER A 533 -13.07 -21.58 6.99
CA SER A 533 -14.36 -21.03 6.54
C SER A 533 -14.55 -19.61 7.05
N PHE A 534 -15.27 -18.77 6.29
CA PHE A 534 -15.60 -17.40 6.66
C PHE A 534 -16.96 -16.94 6.11
N THR A 535 -17.55 -15.96 6.79
CA THR A 535 -18.69 -15.16 6.35
C THR A 535 -18.49 -13.73 6.84
N ILE A 536 -18.65 -12.76 5.94
CA ILE A 536 -18.54 -11.33 6.22
C ILE A 536 -19.71 -10.63 5.50
N GLN A 537 -20.51 -9.91 6.25
CA GLN A 537 -21.61 -9.07 5.79
C GLN A 537 -21.61 -7.82 6.69
N PRO A 538 -21.00 -6.71 6.25
CA PRO A 538 -21.10 -5.44 6.97
C PRO A 538 -22.56 -4.99 7.04
N HIS A 539 -22.93 -4.28 8.11
CA HIS A 539 -24.25 -3.67 8.21
C HIS A 539 -24.40 -2.57 7.15
N SER A 540 -25.60 -2.40 6.61
CA SER A 540 -25.93 -1.46 5.52
C SER A 540 -25.42 -0.03 5.73
N ASP A 541 -25.42 0.44 6.97
CA ASP A 541 -25.26 1.86 7.32
C ASP A 541 -23.78 2.27 7.37
N TYR A 542 -22.89 1.28 7.45
CA TYR A 542 -21.42 1.43 7.41
C TYR A 542 -20.81 0.99 6.07
N ALA A 543 -21.63 0.62 5.08
CA ALA A 543 -21.18 0.01 3.83
C ALA A 543 -21.57 0.83 2.59
N VAL A 544 -20.58 1.18 1.76
CA VAL A 544 -20.79 1.88 0.47
C VAL A 544 -21.71 1.09 -0.47
N ALA A 545 -21.77 -0.24 -0.32
CA ALA A 545 -22.84 -1.08 -0.83
C ALA A 545 -23.02 -2.30 0.09
N ALA A 546 -24.28 -2.70 0.34
CA ALA A 546 -24.58 -3.93 1.05
C ALA A 546 -24.09 -5.15 0.26
N PHE A 547 -23.17 -5.93 0.85
CA PHE A 547 -22.65 -7.16 0.27
C PHE A 547 -22.53 -8.26 1.32
N LYS A 548 -22.59 -9.51 0.87
CA LYS A 548 -22.25 -10.70 1.65
C LYS A 548 -21.13 -11.46 0.94
N LEU A 549 -20.08 -11.76 1.68
CA LEU A 549 -18.95 -12.57 1.24
C LEU A 549 -18.90 -13.83 2.11
N THR A 550 -18.87 -15.00 1.48
CA THR A 550 -18.69 -16.29 2.17
C THR A 550 -17.57 -17.08 1.50
N GLY A 551 -16.93 -17.96 2.25
CA GLY A 551 -15.95 -18.87 1.68
C GLY A 551 -15.54 -20.03 2.58
N SER A 552 -14.95 -21.06 1.99
CA SER A 552 -14.36 -22.19 2.70
C SER A 552 -13.35 -22.93 1.84
N GLY A 553 -12.53 -23.77 2.47
CA GLY A 553 -11.64 -24.65 1.74
C GLY A 553 -10.57 -25.33 2.59
N THR A 554 -9.52 -25.77 1.91
CA THR A 554 -8.42 -26.54 2.49
C THR A 554 -7.06 -26.01 2.03
N LEU A 555 -6.07 -26.03 2.92
CA LEU A 555 -4.67 -25.78 2.62
C LEU A 555 -3.85 -27.00 3.08
N SER A 556 -2.96 -27.51 2.23
CA SER A 556 -2.03 -28.58 2.61
C SER A 556 -0.81 -28.63 1.67
N PRO A 557 0.29 -29.31 2.07
CA PRO A 557 1.49 -29.44 1.26
C PRO A 557 1.29 -30.05 -0.14
N THR A 558 0.21 -30.81 -0.35
CA THR A 558 -0.03 -31.60 -1.58
C THR A 558 -1.33 -31.27 -2.31
N ALA A 559 -2.32 -30.65 -1.66
CA ALA A 559 -3.59 -30.25 -2.29
C ALA A 559 -4.23 -29.07 -1.56
N ASN A 560 -4.93 -28.20 -2.30
CA ASN A 560 -5.62 -27.05 -1.72
C ASN A 560 -6.91 -26.78 -2.48
N THR A 561 -7.94 -26.37 -1.76
CA THR A 561 -9.25 -26.02 -2.31
C THR A 561 -9.72 -24.66 -1.80
N LEU A 562 -10.53 -24.01 -2.61
CA LEU A 562 -11.23 -22.75 -2.32
C LEU A 562 -12.62 -22.83 -2.97
N VAL A 563 -13.64 -22.46 -2.21
CA VAL A 563 -14.93 -22.01 -2.73
C VAL A 563 -15.22 -20.67 -2.05
N THR A 564 -15.43 -19.61 -2.82
CA THR A 564 -15.99 -18.34 -2.34
C THR A 564 -17.25 -17.98 -3.09
N LYS A 565 -18.17 -17.30 -2.40
CA LYS A 565 -19.33 -16.66 -3.00
C LYS A 565 -19.44 -15.23 -2.47
N PHE A 566 -19.39 -14.28 -3.39
CA PHE A 566 -19.67 -12.87 -3.15
C PHE A 566 -21.07 -12.54 -3.71
N GLU A 567 -21.85 -11.75 -2.96
CA GLU A 567 -23.23 -11.42 -3.28
C GLU A 567 -23.50 -9.95 -2.95
N MET A 568 -24.05 -9.20 -3.91
CA MET A 568 -24.58 -7.86 -3.73
C MET A 568 -25.80 -7.67 -4.65
N THR A 569 -26.61 -6.63 -4.45
CA THR A 569 -27.89 -6.43 -5.14
C THR A 569 -27.85 -6.55 -6.67
N MET A 570 -26.73 -6.14 -7.30
CA MET A 570 -26.56 -6.11 -8.77
C MET A 570 -25.67 -7.22 -9.33
N LEU A 571 -25.05 -8.05 -8.48
CA LEU A 571 -24.04 -9.04 -8.89
C LEU A 571 -23.86 -10.13 -7.83
N SER A 572 -23.78 -11.39 -8.27
CA SER A 572 -23.12 -12.43 -7.47
C SER A 572 -21.99 -13.10 -8.25
N ALA A 573 -20.97 -13.56 -7.53
CA ALA A 573 -19.79 -14.21 -8.06
C ALA A 573 -19.44 -15.45 -7.23
N GLU A 574 -19.51 -16.62 -7.84
CA GLU A 574 -19.05 -17.90 -7.27
C GLU A 574 -17.69 -18.26 -7.87
N LEU A 575 -16.68 -18.47 -7.03
CA LEU A 575 -15.32 -18.83 -7.43
C LEU A 575 -14.91 -20.15 -6.77
N GLU A 576 -14.80 -21.21 -7.57
CA GLU A 576 -14.20 -22.48 -7.18
C GLU A 576 -12.75 -22.53 -7.69
N MET A 577 -11.80 -22.90 -6.83
CA MET A 577 -10.42 -23.13 -7.26
C MET A 577 -9.82 -24.34 -6.54
N ASN A 578 -9.06 -25.15 -7.29
CA ASN A 578 -8.40 -26.35 -6.79
C ASN A 578 -6.93 -26.37 -7.22
N THR A 579 -6.06 -26.99 -6.41
CA THR A 579 -4.66 -27.26 -6.77
C THR A 579 -4.21 -28.61 -6.22
N ALA A 580 -3.32 -29.29 -6.94
CA ALA A 580 -2.62 -30.49 -6.49
C ALA A 580 -1.12 -30.40 -6.81
N ARG A 581 -0.26 -30.76 -5.87
CA ARG A 581 1.20 -30.65 -5.94
C ARG A 581 1.87 -31.98 -5.58
N ARG A 582 2.86 -32.38 -6.37
CA ARG A 582 3.76 -33.50 -6.07
C ARG A 582 5.22 -33.14 -6.30
N VAL A 583 6.13 -33.80 -5.58
CA VAL A 583 7.57 -33.79 -5.92
C VAL A 583 7.77 -34.51 -7.26
N THR A 584 8.78 -34.09 -8.03
CA THR A 584 9.13 -34.70 -9.31
C THR A 584 10.63 -34.58 -9.62
N ASP A 585 11.14 -35.46 -10.47
CA ASP A 585 12.51 -35.36 -11.01
C ASP A 585 12.57 -34.51 -12.30
N GLU A 586 11.41 -34.30 -12.94
CA GLU A 586 11.21 -33.42 -14.11
C GLU A 586 11.89 -32.05 -13.88
N THR A 587 12.59 -31.52 -14.88
CA THR A 587 13.39 -30.30 -14.75
C THR A 587 12.82 -29.20 -15.64
N PRO A 588 12.49 -28.01 -15.09
CA PRO A 588 11.98 -26.90 -15.89
C PRO A 588 13.07 -26.30 -16.80
N VAL A 589 12.66 -25.82 -17.97
CA VAL A 589 13.54 -25.14 -18.95
C VAL A 589 13.68 -23.66 -18.60
N SER A 590 14.88 -23.10 -18.75
CA SER A 590 15.22 -21.73 -18.30
C SER A 590 15.07 -20.63 -19.36
N ALA A 591 14.69 -21.00 -20.58
CA ALA A 591 14.52 -20.12 -21.75
C ALA A 591 13.60 -20.80 -22.79
N PRO A 592 13.07 -20.06 -23.79
CA PRO A 592 12.28 -20.62 -24.89
C PRO A 592 13.03 -21.70 -25.70
N PRO A 593 12.31 -22.52 -26.50
CA PRO A 593 12.92 -23.53 -27.37
C PRO A 593 13.95 -22.94 -28.34
N ALA A 594 15.02 -23.68 -28.62
CA ALA A 594 16.06 -23.23 -29.56
C ALA A 594 15.47 -22.98 -30.97
N GLY A 595 15.64 -21.77 -31.49
CA GLY A 595 15.07 -21.34 -32.77
C GLY A 595 13.64 -20.78 -32.68
N ALA A 596 13.06 -20.65 -31.49
CA ALA A 596 11.88 -19.81 -31.29
C ALA A 596 12.22 -18.33 -31.55
N ASN A 597 11.27 -17.58 -32.10
CA ASN A 597 11.34 -16.13 -32.14
C ASN A 597 11.11 -15.57 -30.72
N VAL A 598 11.89 -14.56 -30.36
CA VAL A 598 11.81 -13.88 -29.06
C VAL A 598 11.84 -12.38 -29.29
N VAL A 599 10.82 -11.70 -28.79
CA VAL A 599 10.62 -10.25 -28.85
C VAL A 599 10.94 -9.69 -27.47
N ASP A 600 11.82 -8.70 -27.36
CA ASP A 600 12.03 -7.99 -26.10
C ASP A 600 10.90 -6.96 -25.91
N TYR A 601 10.33 -6.91 -24.70
CA TYR A 601 9.22 -6.04 -24.30
C TYR A 601 9.74 -4.67 -23.82
#